data_AF-A0A7S3VHM0-F1
#
_entry.id   AF-A0A7S3VHM0-F1
#
_cell.length_a   1.000
_cell.length_b   1.000
_cell.length_c   1.000
_cell.angle_alpha   90.00
_cell.angle_beta   90.00
_cell.angle_gamma   90.00
#
_symmetry.space_group_name_H-M   'P 1'
#
loop_
_entity.id
_entity.type
_entity.pdbx_description
1 polymer ?
#
loop_
_entity_poly.entity_id
_entity_poly.type
_entity_poly.pdbx_seq_one_letter_code
_entity_poly.pdbx_strand_id
1 'polypeptide(L)'
;MLGAAGCLAVEVLGLGNWYDAPLWAVTGDKPTWFGIEVPFDIATILGVEVVAMAVAEGLRNDNQDMEKRLYPGGAFDPLGFSKDPKSFEDKKLKELKNGRLAMVACLGFAGQHAATGKPILEALGDHLSSPFFNNFATNGVSVPGV
;
A
#
# COMPACT_ATOMS: atom_id res chain seq x y z
N MET A 1 0.85 -0.32 5.42
CA MET A 1 0.93 1.17 5.46
C MET A 1 1.54 1.73 4.18
N LEU A 2 2.75 1.31 3.79
CA LEU A 2 3.40 1.76 2.56
C LEU A 2 2.54 1.59 1.30
N GLY A 3 1.94 0.42 1.11
CA GLY A 3 1.04 0.18 -0.04
C GLY A 3 -0.16 1.15 -0.09
N ALA A 4 -0.83 1.39 1.04
CA ALA A 4 -1.95 2.33 1.11
C ALA A 4 -1.52 3.76 0.72
N ALA A 5 -0.38 4.21 1.22
CA ALA A 5 0.17 5.51 0.86
C ALA A 5 0.57 5.57 -0.62
N GLY A 6 1.13 4.49 -1.18
CA GLY A 6 1.46 4.39 -2.60
C GLY A 6 0.25 4.52 -3.51
N CYS A 7 -0.82 3.77 -3.23
CA CYS A 7 -2.08 3.86 -3.98
C CYS A 7 -2.64 5.29 -3.99
N LEU A 8 -2.68 5.94 -2.82
CA LEU A 8 -3.15 7.32 -2.72
C LEU A 8 -2.21 8.31 -3.41
N ALA A 9 -0.89 8.14 -3.30
CA ALA A 9 0.07 9.05 -3.90
C ALA A 9 -0.04 9.07 -5.43
N VAL A 10 -0.23 7.91 -6.06
CA VAL A 10 -0.39 7.81 -7.53
C VAL A 10 -1.61 8.60 -7.99
N GLU A 11 -2.75 8.46 -7.31
CA GLU A 11 -3.98 9.17 -7.68
C GLU A 11 -3.94 10.66 -7.31
N VAL A 12 -3.44 11.02 -6.13
CA VAL A 12 -3.33 12.42 -5.67
C VAL A 12 -2.43 13.25 -6.57
N LEU A 13 -1.36 12.64 -7.09
CA LEU A 13 -0.43 13.29 -8.01
C LEU A 13 -0.89 13.23 -9.46
N GLY A 14 -2.06 12.63 -9.75
CA GLY A 14 -2.60 12.53 -11.11
C GLY A 14 -1.75 11.65 -12.03
N LEU A 15 -0.99 10.70 -11.49
CA LEU A 15 -0.12 9.81 -12.26
C LEU A 15 -0.85 8.59 -12.83
N GLY A 16 -2.11 8.39 -12.45
CA GLY A 16 -2.96 7.29 -12.90
C GLY A 16 -3.63 6.59 -11.72
N ASN A 17 -3.89 5.29 -11.88
CA ASN A 17 -4.54 4.45 -10.88
C ASN A 17 -3.58 3.39 -10.34
N TRP A 18 -3.79 2.96 -9.11
CA TRP A 18 -2.99 1.88 -8.51
C TRP A 18 -3.18 0.53 -9.22
N TYR A 19 -4.37 0.28 -9.78
CA TYR A 19 -4.70 -0.97 -10.46
C TYR A 19 -4.03 -1.10 -11.84
N ASP A 20 -3.87 0.03 -12.55
CA ASP A 20 -3.27 0.08 -13.88
C ASP A 20 -1.73 0.12 -13.84
N ALA A 21 -1.13 0.28 -12.65
CA ALA A 21 0.31 0.40 -12.46
C ALA A 21 1.15 -0.76 -13.07
N PRO A 22 0.74 -2.05 -13.04
CA PRO A 22 1.46 -3.13 -13.70
C PRO A 22 1.05 -3.38 -15.15
N LEU A 23 0.06 -2.65 -15.70
CA LEU A 23 -0.54 -2.96 -17.00
C LEU A 23 0.44 -2.79 -18.18
N TRP A 24 1.46 -1.95 -18.03
CA TRP A 24 2.54 -1.77 -19.02
C TRP A 24 3.20 -3.09 -19.43
N ALA A 25 3.26 -4.06 -18.51
CA ALA A 25 3.88 -5.35 -18.78
C ALA A 25 3.09 -6.21 -19.77
N VAL A 26 1.79 -5.92 -19.93
CA VAL A 26 0.92 -6.58 -20.90
C VAL A 26 0.86 -5.78 -22.21
N THR A 27 0.83 -4.45 -22.13
CA THR A 27 0.79 -3.58 -23.32
C THR A 27 2.12 -3.51 -24.05
N GLY A 28 3.22 -3.80 -23.36
CA GLY A 28 4.58 -3.72 -23.89
C GLY A 28 5.23 -2.34 -23.78
N ASP A 29 4.57 -1.38 -23.13
CA ASP A 29 5.13 -0.07 -22.81
C ASP A 29 6.16 -0.17 -21.68
N LYS A 30 6.96 0.88 -21.47
CA LYS A 30 7.88 0.91 -20.33
C LYS A 30 7.19 1.41 -19.06
N PRO A 31 7.60 0.93 -17.88
CA PRO A 31 7.13 1.48 -16.60
C PRO A 31 7.61 2.93 -16.43
N THR A 32 6.83 3.72 -15.70
CA THR A 32 7.18 5.11 -15.37
C THR A 32 7.14 5.35 -13.86
N TRP A 33 8.01 6.24 -13.38
CA TRP A 33 7.99 6.72 -12.01
C TRP A 33 8.09 8.25 -12.03
N PHE A 34 7.03 8.96 -11.60
CA PHE A 34 6.87 10.41 -11.82
C PHE A 34 7.05 10.83 -13.28
N GLY A 35 6.57 10.01 -14.23
CA GLY A 35 6.72 10.26 -15.67
C GLY A 35 8.12 10.01 -16.22
N ILE A 36 9.07 9.58 -15.39
CA ILE A 36 10.41 9.18 -15.82
C ILE A 36 10.36 7.71 -16.23
N GLU A 37 10.73 7.41 -17.48
CA GLU A 37 10.82 6.03 -17.97
C GLU A 37 11.88 5.24 -17.21
N VAL A 38 11.50 4.08 -16.71
CA VAL A 38 12.40 3.14 -16.04
C VAL A 38 12.83 2.07 -17.06
N PRO A 39 14.13 1.94 -17.36
CA PRO A 39 14.61 1.10 -18.46
C PRO A 39 14.80 -0.37 -18.05
N PHE A 40 13.88 -0.93 -17.27
CA PHE A 40 13.91 -2.33 -16.85
C PHE A 40 12.68 -3.09 -17.35
N ASP A 41 12.90 -4.30 -17.85
CA ASP A 41 11.84 -5.21 -18.28
C ASP A 41 11.28 -6.01 -17.09
N ILE A 42 10.14 -6.68 -17.31
CA ILE A 42 9.46 -7.46 -16.28
C ILE A 42 10.35 -8.57 -15.69
N ALA A 43 11.18 -9.24 -16.48
CA ALA A 43 12.00 -10.34 -15.98
C ALA A 43 13.14 -9.81 -15.10
N THR A 44 13.74 -8.68 -15.47
CA THR A 44 14.75 -8.01 -14.62
C THR A 44 14.14 -7.54 -13.29
N ILE A 45 12.95 -6.92 -13.31
CA ILE A 45 12.27 -6.46 -12.10
C ILE A 45 11.94 -7.65 -11.18
N LEU A 46 11.36 -8.71 -11.73
CA LEU A 46 11.04 -9.92 -10.96
C LEU A 46 12.29 -10.58 -10.37
N GLY A 47 13.35 -10.69 -11.17
CA GLY A 47 14.62 -11.29 -10.75
C GLY A 47 15.27 -10.53 -9.59
N VAL A 48 15.36 -9.20 -9.69
CA VAL A 48 15.95 -8.37 -8.62
C VAL A 48 15.07 -8.36 -7.37
N GLU A 49 13.75 -8.31 -7.52
CA GLU A 49 12.81 -8.35 -6.39
C GLU A 49 12.95 -9.64 -5.60
N VAL A 50 12.93 -10.80 -6.26
CA VAL A 50 13.04 -12.11 -5.60
C VAL A 50 14.37 -12.23 -4.85
N VAL A 51 15.49 -11.86 -5.48
CA VAL A 51 16.81 -11.97 -4.85
C VAL A 51 16.96 -11.01 -3.68
N ALA A 52 16.58 -9.74 -3.85
CA ALA A 52 16.69 -8.73 -2.81
C ALA A 52 15.80 -9.07 -1.59
N MET A 53 14.54 -9.47 -1.84
CA MET A 53 13.62 -9.86 -0.78
C MET A 53 14.06 -11.15 -0.09
N ALA A 54 14.58 -12.14 -0.81
CA ALA A 54 15.10 -13.36 -0.20
C ALA A 54 16.25 -13.07 0.78
N VAL A 55 17.18 -12.19 0.41
CA VAL A 55 18.29 -11.78 1.29
C VAL A 55 17.76 -10.99 2.49
N ALA A 56 16.89 -10.00 2.26
CA ALA A 56 16.35 -9.16 3.34
C ALA A 56 15.52 -9.97 4.35
N GLU A 57 14.64 -10.85 3.87
CA GLU A 57 13.79 -11.70 4.70
C GLU A 57 14.61 -12.77 5.44
N GLY A 58 15.65 -13.32 4.79
CA GLY A 58 16.60 -14.25 5.42
C GLY A 58 17.30 -13.60 6.62
N LEU A 59 17.93 -12.45 6.41
CA LEU A 59 18.58 -11.68 7.47
C LEU A 59 17.62 -11.26 8.59
N ARG A 60 16.38 -10.91 8.25
CA ARG A 60 15.35 -10.58 9.25
C ARG A 60 14.98 -11.81 10.08
N ASN A 61 14.85 -12.98 9.46
CA ASN A 61 14.41 -14.18 10.13
C ASN A 61 15.49 -14.83 11.01
N ASP A 62 16.77 -14.61 10.69
CA ASP A 62 17.91 -15.13 11.46
C ASP A 62 18.10 -14.42 12.81
N ASN A 63 17.46 -13.27 13.02
CA ASN A 63 17.49 -12.59 14.32
C ASN A 63 16.70 -13.38 15.37
N GLN A 64 17.39 -13.96 16.35
CA GLN A 64 16.78 -14.79 17.41
C GLN A 64 16.28 -13.99 18.61
N ASP A 65 16.51 -12.68 18.67
CA ASP A 65 16.04 -11.82 19.75
C ASP A 65 14.58 -11.43 19.53
N MET A 66 13.67 -11.97 20.36
CA MET A 66 12.23 -11.80 20.18
C MET A 66 11.77 -10.34 20.18
N GLU A 67 12.39 -9.47 20.97
CA GLU A 67 12.00 -8.06 21.03
C GLU A 67 12.53 -7.30 19.80
N LYS A 68 13.78 -7.57 19.39
CA LYS A 68 14.37 -6.93 18.20
C LYS A 68 13.78 -7.44 16.88
N ARG A 69 13.14 -8.62 16.87
CA ARG A 69 12.37 -9.11 15.72
C ARG A 69 11.16 -8.22 15.43
N LEU A 70 10.58 -7.60 16.45
CA LEU A 70 9.42 -6.71 16.34
C LEU A 70 9.88 -5.25 16.22
N TYR A 71 10.80 -4.82 17.08
CA TYR A 71 11.29 -3.45 17.14
C TYR A 71 12.82 -3.40 17.01
N PRO A 72 13.35 -3.41 15.77
CA PRO A 72 14.78 -3.27 15.56
C PRO A 72 15.25 -1.84 15.89
N GLY A 73 16.45 -1.73 16.47
CA GLY A 73 17.08 -0.45 16.79
C GLY A 73 18.28 -0.13 15.89
N GLY A 74 19.06 0.90 16.27
CA GLY A 74 20.31 1.25 15.58
C GLY A 74 20.07 1.80 14.20
N ALA A 75 20.50 1.09 13.15
CA ALA A 75 20.42 1.56 11.76
C ALA A 75 18.98 1.79 11.26
N PHE A 76 17.99 1.09 11.83
CA PHE A 76 16.57 1.28 11.52
C PHE A 76 15.92 2.47 12.25
N ASP A 77 16.59 3.03 13.26
CA ASP A 77 16.18 4.25 13.96
C ASP A 77 17.37 5.23 14.03
N PRO A 78 17.81 5.79 12.90
CA PRO A 78 18.97 6.69 12.88
C PRO A 78 18.70 8.00 13.64
N LEU A 79 17.44 8.39 13.77
CA LEU A 79 17.01 9.61 14.48
C LEU A 79 16.84 9.38 15.99
N GLY A 80 16.92 8.12 16.47
CA GLY A 80 16.93 7.78 17.89
C GLY A 80 15.62 8.06 18.62
N PHE A 81 14.48 7.96 17.93
CA PHE A 81 13.16 8.19 18.52
C PHE A 81 12.74 7.13 19.54
N SER A 82 13.42 5.99 19.57
CA SER A 82 13.24 4.89 20.53
C SER A 82 13.98 5.09 21.87
N LYS A 83 14.84 6.12 21.99
CA LYS A 83 15.67 6.32 23.21
C LYS A 83 14.88 6.73 24.45
N ASP A 84 13.74 7.41 24.27
CA ASP A 84 12.84 7.76 25.38
C ASP A 84 11.77 6.66 25.54
N PRO A 85 11.78 5.88 26.63
CA PRO A 85 10.85 4.76 26.82
C PRO A 85 9.38 5.21 26.89
N LYS A 86 9.09 6.42 27.38
CA LYS A 86 7.71 6.92 27.45
C LYS A 86 7.18 7.27 26.07
N SER A 87 7.95 8.01 25.28
CA SER A 87 7.58 8.32 23.90
C SER A 87 7.57 7.07 23.01
N PHE A 88 8.44 6.10 23.29
CA PHE A 88 8.51 4.88 22.51
C PHE A 88 7.24 4.04 22.62
N GLU A 89 6.73 3.79 23.84
CA GLU A 89 5.48 3.04 24.02
C GLU A 89 4.25 3.72 23.40
N ASP A 90 4.16 5.05 23.48
CA ASP A 90 3.12 5.81 22.79
C ASP A 90 3.24 5.70 21.26
N LYS A 91 4.46 5.76 20.72
CA LYS A 91 4.71 5.61 19.28
C LYS A 91 4.39 4.21 18.77
N LYS A 92 4.68 3.15 19.53
CA LYS A 92 4.29 1.77 19.20
C LYS A 92 2.77 1.63 19.07
N LEU A 93 2.02 2.25 19.99
CA LEU A 93 0.55 2.24 19.92
C LEU A 93 0.03 2.99 18.69
N LYS A 94 0.63 4.13 18.34
CA LYS A 94 0.29 4.91 17.14
C LYS A 94 0.58 4.11 15.87
N GLU A 95 1.74 3.46 15.79
CA GLU A 95 2.10 2.59 14.68
C GLU A 95 1.06 1.48 14.49
N LEU A 96 0.70 0.75 15.56
CA LEU A 96 -0.24 -0.35 15.49
C LEU A 96 -1.65 0.11 15.05
N LYS A 97 -2.14 1.24 15.56
CA LYS A 97 -3.45 1.79 15.18
C LYS A 97 -3.49 2.19 13.71
N ASN A 98 -2.48 2.93 13.24
CA ASN A 98 -2.39 3.34 11.84
C ASN A 98 -2.13 2.15 10.90
N GLY A 99 -1.38 1.15 11.35
CA GLY A 99 -1.14 -0.10 10.63
C GLY A 99 -2.42 -0.89 10.38
N ARG A 100 -3.26 -1.05 11.42
CA ARG A 100 -4.57 -1.71 11.31
C ARG A 100 -5.50 -0.96 10.36
N LEU A 101 -5.55 0.37 10.45
CA LEU A 101 -6.33 1.18 9.54
C LEU A 101 -5.89 0.98 8.09
N ALA A 102 -4.57 1.00 7.83
CA ALA A 102 -4.04 0.82 6.48
C ALA A 102 -4.32 -0.58 5.92
N MET A 103 -4.27 -1.64 6.74
CA MET A 103 -4.60 -3.00 6.28
C MET A 103 -6.06 -3.12 5.85
N VAL A 104 -6.98 -2.57 6.63
CA VAL A 104 -8.41 -2.55 6.28
C VAL A 104 -8.66 -1.68 5.05
N ALA A 105 -8.00 -0.52 4.94
CA ALA A 105 -8.12 0.36 3.78
C ALA A 105 -7.62 -0.28 2.48
N CYS A 106 -6.45 -0.94 2.49
CA CYS A 106 -5.94 -1.68 1.33
C CYS A 106 -6.94 -2.75 0.83
N LEU A 107 -7.58 -3.48 1.75
CA LEU A 107 -8.62 -4.43 1.38
C LEU A 107 -9.86 -3.72 0.79
N GLY A 108 -10.24 -2.57 1.36
CA GLY A 108 -11.30 -1.73 0.84
C GLY A 108 -11.03 -1.24 -0.58
N PHE A 109 -9.80 -0.85 -0.93
CA PHE A 109 -9.42 -0.44 -2.28
C PHE A 109 -9.63 -1.57 -3.29
N ALA A 110 -9.19 -2.79 -2.96
CA ALA A 110 -9.40 -3.95 -3.81
C ALA A 110 -10.89 -4.29 -3.97
N GLY A 111 -11.66 -4.30 -2.87
CA GLY A 111 -13.09 -4.61 -2.90
C GLY A 111 -13.93 -3.57 -3.65
N GLN A 112 -13.63 -2.27 -3.46
CA GLN A 112 -14.30 -1.19 -4.16
C GLN A 112 -14.01 -1.24 -5.66
N HIS A 113 -12.75 -1.45 -6.05
CA HIS A 113 -12.39 -1.56 -7.45
C HIS A 113 -13.03 -2.78 -8.11
N ALA A 114 -13.08 -3.93 -7.43
CA ALA A 114 -13.75 -5.12 -7.95
C ALA A 114 -15.26 -4.92 -8.19
N ALA A 115 -15.94 -4.16 -7.32
CA ALA A 115 -17.39 -3.96 -7.44
C ALA A 115 -17.78 -2.82 -8.40
N THR A 116 -16.96 -1.77 -8.51
CA THR A 116 -17.33 -0.55 -9.24
C THR A 116 -16.41 -0.22 -10.42
N GLY A 117 -15.20 -0.78 -10.47
CA GLY A 117 -14.17 -0.49 -11.48
C GLY A 117 -13.55 0.91 -11.39
N LYS A 118 -14.00 1.75 -10.45
CA LYS A 118 -13.55 3.14 -10.32
C LYS A 118 -12.23 3.26 -9.54
N PRO A 119 -11.43 4.31 -9.76
CA PRO A 119 -10.30 4.64 -8.89
C PRO A 119 -10.75 5.18 -7.53
N ILE A 120 -9.83 5.24 -6.57
CA ILE A 120 -10.11 5.49 -5.16
C ILE A 120 -10.73 6.88 -4.96
N LEU A 121 -10.12 7.93 -5.50
CA LEU A 121 -10.56 9.32 -5.30
C LEU A 121 -11.87 9.63 -6.02
N GLU A 122 -12.10 9.00 -7.18
CA GLU A 122 -13.37 9.14 -7.90
C GLU A 122 -14.51 8.49 -7.13
N ALA A 123 -14.33 7.26 -6.64
CA ALA A 123 -15.33 6.57 -5.84
C ALA A 123 -15.66 7.34 -4.53
N LEU A 124 -14.65 7.98 -3.93
CA LEU A 124 -14.86 8.88 -2.80
C LEU A 124 -15.67 10.12 -3.21
N GLY A 125 -15.34 10.74 -4.35
CA GLY A 125 -16.07 11.89 -4.90
C GLY A 125 -17.54 11.58 -5.17
N ASP A 126 -17.84 10.41 -5.74
CA ASP A 126 -19.20 9.92 -5.94
C ASP A 126 -19.96 9.82 -4.62
N HIS A 127 -19.35 9.23 -3.59
CA HIS A 127 -19.97 9.14 -2.27
C HIS A 127 -20.22 10.53 -1.66
N LEU A 128 -19.27 11.46 -1.80
CA LEU A 128 -19.43 12.83 -1.31
C LEU A 128 -20.53 13.61 -2.04
N SER A 129 -20.70 13.37 -3.35
CA SER A 129 -21.70 14.07 -4.16
C SER A 129 -23.14 13.62 -3.85
N SER A 130 -23.35 12.35 -3.50
CA SER A 130 -24.67 11.80 -3.17
C SER A 130 -24.56 10.58 -2.26
N PRO A 131 -24.37 10.78 -0.94
CA PRO A 131 -24.06 9.69 0.01
C PRO A 131 -25.13 8.59 0.08
N PHE A 132 -26.40 8.97 -0.08
CA PHE A 132 -27.53 8.02 0.02
C PHE A 132 -27.74 7.18 -1.25
N PHE A 133 -27.23 7.64 -2.39
CA PHE A 133 -27.41 6.97 -3.68
C PHE A 133 -26.14 6.26 -4.16
N ASN A 134 -24.96 6.74 -3.75
CA ASN A 134 -23.66 6.19 -4.15
C ASN A 134 -23.02 5.49 -2.95
N ASN A 135 -23.37 4.22 -2.73
CA ASN A 135 -22.85 3.42 -1.62
C ASN A 135 -22.65 1.96 -2.02
N PHE A 136 -22.12 1.14 -1.11
CA PHE A 136 -21.84 -0.26 -1.42
C PHE A 136 -23.11 -1.10 -1.67
N ALA A 137 -24.28 -0.70 -1.16
CA ALA A 137 -25.52 -1.45 -1.36
C ALA A 137 -26.17 -1.15 -2.73
N THR A 138 -25.82 -0.04 -3.36
CA THR A 138 -26.42 0.43 -4.62
C THR A 138 -25.64 0.00 -5.86
N ASN A 139 -24.51 -0.70 -5.69
CA ASN A 139 -23.68 -1.16 -6.80
C ASN A 139 -24.18 -2.46 -7.48
N GLY A 140 -25.19 -3.15 -6.92
CA GLY A 140 -25.77 -4.38 -7.47
C GLY A 140 -24.88 -5.64 -7.39
N VAL A 141 -23.69 -5.54 -6.78
CA VAL A 141 -22.72 -6.64 -6.70
C VAL A 141 -22.40 -7.02 -5.25
N SER A 142 -22.27 -6.03 -4.36
CA SER A 142 -21.84 -6.29 -2.98
C SER A 142 -22.93 -6.92 -2.11
N VAL A 143 -24.20 -6.65 -2.40
CA VAL A 143 -25.35 -7.28 -1.72
C VAL A 143 -26.20 -7.97 -2.79
N PRO A 144 -26.47 -9.28 -2.67
CA PRO A 144 -27.31 -9.97 -3.64
C PRO A 144 -28.78 -9.56 -3.47
N GLY A 145 -29.47 -9.29 -4.59
CA GLY A 145 -30.92 -9.07 -4.62
C GLY A 145 -31.37 -7.62 -4.42
N VAL A 146 -30.46 -6.66 -4.50
CA VAL A 146 -30.73 -5.22 -4.64
C VAL A 146 -30.41 -4.74 -6.05
#